data_AF-A0A1M4EM89-F1
#
_entry.id   AF-A0A1M4EM89-F1
#
_cell.length_a   1.000
_cell.length_b   1.000
_cell.length_c   1.000
_cell.angle_alpha   90.00
_cell.angle_beta   90.00
_cell.angle_gamma   90.00
#
_symmetry.space_group_name_H-M   'P 1'
#
loop_
_entity.id
_entity.type
_entity.pdbx_description
1 polymer ?
#
loop_
_entity_poly.entity_id
_entity_poly.type
_entity_poly.pdbx_seq_one_letter_code
_entity_poly.pdbx_strand_id
1 'polypeptide(L)'
;MPNQQPSARSRPDRPPRIFLEPTLTRDGTLDGAWWPYSTDLCRELPALIRILQDRLGPVLRIRLDRAAWDEVPVHLLLDGRFLRVSSLSATPHTIRMIRGNQDGFLLLVIPPDTTAPVAAAAMKTAARTGNTLTANEILLRCREAPSARLPGPRMRRYHPFDQEAVLALIDADRLPGQPACTASELAHALAGTSRRDPVAWAGLEPPRTCVLADHHDRVIGAVSYAAHRDGGPGQILWLHGQEIPDVVDDLVAHALQGLAGRTVVHAFTASLGLGLAALPAGRRPVTTKVLERAGFRGRDSWRYLHRRVPPEAAATGRPGVEVVRSQAPPGWWVKAEGDGCSAELVVEEPAGGLGVVWWFGAGAGQADETLERDLLREADRLLAEHGVGETVMYVAGTPITPVFEAAGFTEVDHLVSYVQPVMSAADPLAAAGRA
;
A
#
# COMPACT_ATOMS: atom_id res chain seq x y z
N MET A 1 -47.43 8.69 -29.04
CA MET A 1 -46.74 9.14 -27.81
C MET A 1 -45.87 8.01 -27.32
N PRO A 2 -44.54 8.17 -27.18
CA PRO A 2 -43.70 7.15 -26.56
C PRO A 2 -43.69 7.32 -25.04
N ASN A 3 -43.81 6.19 -24.36
CA ASN A 3 -43.99 5.98 -22.94
C ASN A 3 -42.81 6.53 -22.13
N GLN A 4 -43.06 7.45 -21.20
CA GLN A 4 -42.06 7.95 -20.26
C GLN A 4 -41.83 6.89 -19.17
N GLN A 5 -40.66 6.23 -19.21
CA GLN A 5 -40.14 5.52 -18.04
C GLN A 5 -39.65 6.55 -17.01
N PRO A 6 -39.93 6.37 -15.71
CA PRO A 6 -39.50 7.31 -14.69
C PRO A 6 -37.98 7.30 -14.58
N SER A 7 -37.37 8.45 -14.85
CA SER A 7 -35.97 8.74 -14.56
C SER A 7 -35.77 8.74 -13.03
N ALA A 8 -35.41 7.58 -12.49
CA ALA A 8 -34.97 7.44 -11.12
C ALA A 8 -33.66 8.24 -10.96
N ARG A 9 -33.75 9.37 -10.25
CA ARG A 9 -32.60 10.13 -9.77
C ARG A 9 -31.67 9.18 -8.99
N SER A 10 -30.52 8.85 -9.55
CA SER A 10 -29.51 8.02 -8.90
C SER A 10 -29.03 8.68 -7.61
N ARG A 11 -29.34 8.07 -6.46
CA ARG A 11 -28.58 8.27 -5.21
C ARG A 11 -27.11 7.93 -5.49
N PRO A 12 -26.13 8.49 -4.75
CA PRO A 12 -24.74 8.07 -4.89
C PRO A 12 -24.65 6.56 -4.68
N ASP A 13 -24.17 5.84 -5.71
CA ASP A 13 -24.01 4.40 -5.70
C ASP A 13 -23.15 4.00 -4.50
N ARG A 14 -23.70 3.19 -3.60
CA ARG A 14 -22.94 2.64 -2.47
C ARG A 14 -21.81 1.79 -3.06
N PRO A 15 -20.55 1.96 -2.60
CA PRO A 15 -19.45 1.19 -3.17
C PRO A 15 -19.71 -0.31 -2.97
N PRO A 16 -19.54 -1.14 -4.01
CA PRO A 16 -19.77 -2.57 -3.93
C PRO A 16 -18.74 -3.19 -2.98
N ARG A 17 -19.18 -4.17 -2.19
CA ARG A 17 -18.29 -4.93 -1.30
C ARG A 17 -17.61 -6.01 -2.11
N ILE A 18 -16.44 -5.71 -2.64
CA ILE A 18 -15.65 -6.61 -3.47
C ILE A 18 -14.26 -6.81 -2.87
N PHE A 19 -13.76 -8.04 -2.93
CA PHE A 19 -12.40 -8.39 -2.55
C PHE A 19 -11.85 -9.34 -3.61
N LEU A 20 -10.82 -8.88 -4.33
CA LEU A 20 -10.21 -9.61 -5.44
C LEU A 20 -8.94 -10.33 -4.96
N GLU A 21 -8.62 -11.44 -5.60
CA GLU A 21 -7.33 -12.10 -5.39
C GLU A 21 -6.19 -11.14 -5.82
N PRO A 22 -5.14 -10.93 -5.01
CA PRO A 22 -4.16 -9.86 -5.24
C PRO A 22 -3.36 -9.99 -6.53
N THR A 23 -3.02 -11.22 -6.93
CA THR A 23 -2.12 -11.47 -8.07
C THR A 23 -2.88 -11.58 -9.40
N LEU A 24 -4.17 -11.91 -9.35
CA LEU A 24 -5.04 -12.27 -10.45
C LEU A 24 -4.37 -13.26 -11.43
N THR A 25 -3.48 -14.12 -10.91
CA THR A 25 -2.73 -15.09 -11.73
C THR A 25 -3.65 -16.18 -12.28
N ARG A 26 -4.87 -16.31 -11.72
CA ARG A 26 -5.90 -17.29 -12.10
C ARG A 26 -5.47 -18.75 -11.88
N ASP A 27 -4.52 -18.97 -10.97
CA ASP A 27 -4.11 -20.31 -10.53
C ASP A 27 -5.12 -20.95 -9.56
N GLY A 28 -6.06 -20.15 -9.04
CA GLY A 28 -7.13 -20.58 -8.14
C GLY A 28 -8.47 -20.78 -8.82
N THR A 29 -9.41 -21.42 -8.11
CA THR A 29 -10.79 -21.68 -8.56
C THR A 29 -11.64 -20.42 -8.67
N LEU A 30 -11.31 -19.38 -7.90
CA LEU A 30 -12.05 -18.11 -7.82
C LEU A 30 -11.06 -16.95 -7.85
N ASP A 31 -11.45 -15.85 -8.48
CA ASP A 31 -10.65 -14.62 -8.63
C ASP A 31 -11.01 -13.56 -7.56
N GLY A 32 -11.86 -13.94 -6.61
CA GLY A 32 -12.33 -13.08 -5.53
C GLY A 32 -13.77 -13.33 -5.12
N ALA A 33 -14.32 -12.37 -4.40
CA ALA A 33 -15.69 -12.40 -3.90
C ALA A 33 -16.37 -11.04 -3.98
N TRP A 34 -17.69 -11.11 -4.10
CA TRP A 34 -18.61 -9.99 -4.08
C TRP A 34 -19.74 -10.27 -3.08
N TRP A 35 -19.98 -9.31 -2.20
CA TRP A 35 -21.08 -9.34 -1.22
C TRP A 35 -22.10 -8.23 -1.56
N PRO A 36 -23.09 -8.50 -2.41
CA PRO A 36 -24.13 -7.53 -2.78
C PRO A 36 -24.92 -7.06 -1.54
N TYR A 37 -25.50 -5.87 -1.59
CA TYR A 37 -26.34 -5.36 -0.49
C TYR A 37 -27.79 -5.90 -0.57
N SER A 38 -28.20 -6.39 -1.73
CA SER A 38 -29.54 -6.92 -2.02
C SER A 38 -29.52 -7.96 -3.13
N THR A 39 -30.65 -8.63 -3.37
CA THR A 39 -30.88 -9.55 -4.49
C THR A 39 -31.44 -8.85 -5.74
N ASP A 40 -31.49 -7.51 -5.75
CA ASP A 40 -31.86 -6.69 -6.91
C ASP A 40 -30.64 -6.47 -7.82
N LEU A 41 -30.50 -7.33 -8.82
CA LEU A 41 -29.35 -7.35 -9.70
C LEU A 41 -29.19 -6.05 -10.52
N CYS A 42 -30.28 -5.36 -10.86
CA CYS A 42 -30.26 -4.10 -11.62
C CYS A 42 -29.66 -2.95 -10.80
N ARG A 43 -29.82 -2.97 -9.47
CA ARG A 43 -29.19 -2.01 -8.56
C ARG A 43 -27.73 -2.34 -8.26
N GLU A 44 -27.42 -3.62 -8.17
CA GLU A 44 -26.13 -4.11 -7.66
C GLU A 44 -25.04 -4.17 -8.75
N LEU A 45 -25.40 -4.56 -9.98
CA LEU A 45 -24.43 -4.73 -11.08
C LEU A 45 -23.73 -3.44 -11.53
N PRO A 46 -24.39 -2.27 -11.70
CA PRO A 46 -23.75 -1.08 -12.24
C PRO A 46 -22.49 -0.67 -11.45
N ALA A 47 -22.59 -0.63 -10.12
CA ALA A 47 -21.48 -0.25 -9.25
C ALA A 47 -20.34 -1.29 -9.29
N LEU A 48 -20.68 -2.59 -9.30
CA LEU A 48 -19.73 -3.68 -9.44
C LEU A 48 -18.95 -3.59 -10.76
N ILE A 49 -19.65 -3.41 -11.88
CA ILE A 49 -19.05 -3.40 -13.22
C ILE A 49 -18.11 -2.21 -13.38
N ARG A 50 -18.46 -1.02 -12.89
CA ARG A 50 -17.58 0.16 -12.96
C ARG A 50 -16.24 -0.08 -12.27
N ILE A 51 -16.25 -0.56 -11.03
CA ILE A 51 -15.01 -0.87 -10.29
C ILE A 51 -14.16 -1.93 -10.99
N LEU A 52 -14.80 -2.94 -11.57
CA LEU A 52 -14.10 -3.97 -12.32
C LEU A 52 -13.55 -3.47 -13.64
N GLN A 53 -14.26 -2.57 -14.34
CA GLN A 53 -13.79 -1.97 -15.58
C GLN A 53 -12.60 -1.05 -15.37
N ASP A 54 -12.58 -0.29 -14.27
CA ASP A 54 -11.45 0.57 -13.91
C ASP A 54 -10.18 -0.25 -13.62
N ARG A 55 -10.34 -1.44 -13.02
CA ARG A 55 -9.21 -2.31 -12.63
C ARG A 55 -8.76 -3.28 -13.72
N LEU A 56 -9.71 -3.82 -14.49
CA LEU A 56 -9.51 -4.96 -15.37
C LEU A 56 -9.89 -4.65 -16.83
N GLY A 57 -10.32 -3.44 -17.15
CA GLY A 57 -10.76 -3.08 -18.50
C GLY A 57 -12.16 -3.59 -18.87
N PRO A 58 -12.60 -3.39 -20.13
CA PRO A 58 -14.01 -3.50 -20.51
C PRO A 58 -14.62 -4.90 -20.28
N VAL A 59 -15.69 -4.95 -19.48
CA VAL A 59 -16.56 -6.12 -19.35
C VAL A 59 -17.55 -6.14 -20.53
N LEU A 60 -17.62 -7.25 -21.25
CA LEU A 60 -18.47 -7.42 -22.44
C LEU A 60 -19.69 -8.30 -22.18
N ARG A 61 -19.60 -9.24 -21.24
CA ARG A 61 -20.68 -10.18 -20.93
C ARG A 61 -20.63 -10.64 -19.48
N ILE A 62 -21.80 -10.94 -18.93
CA ILE A 62 -21.97 -11.42 -17.56
C ILE A 62 -22.66 -12.79 -17.61
N ARG A 63 -22.14 -13.73 -16.82
CA ARG A 63 -22.79 -15.00 -16.54
C ARG A 63 -22.95 -15.15 -15.03
N LEU A 64 -24.11 -15.59 -14.55
CA LEU A 64 -24.34 -15.74 -13.12
C LEU A 64 -25.29 -16.89 -12.82
N ASP A 65 -25.28 -17.33 -11.57
CA ASP A 65 -26.30 -18.21 -11.04
C ASP A 65 -27.63 -17.44 -10.89
N ARG A 66 -28.62 -17.76 -11.74
CA ARG A 66 -29.91 -17.05 -11.74
C ARG A 66 -30.74 -17.33 -10.49
N ALA A 67 -30.50 -18.45 -9.80
CA ALA A 67 -31.29 -18.82 -8.62
C ALA A 67 -31.01 -17.90 -7.42
N ALA A 68 -29.93 -17.12 -7.45
CA ALA A 68 -29.51 -16.23 -6.38
C ALA A 68 -30.08 -14.80 -6.46
N TRP A 69 -30.95 -14.48 -7.43
CA TRP A 69 -31.42 -13.11 -7.72
C TRP A 69 -32.93 -13.05 -7.94
N ASP A 70 -33.55 -11.91 -7.58
CA ASP A 70 -35.01 -11.72 -7.68
C ASP A 70 -35.47 -11.65 -9.14
N GLU A 71 -34.76 -10.85 -9.95
CA GLU A 71 -34.98 -10.72 -11.39
C GLU A 71 -33.63 -10.62 -12.11
N VAL A 72 -33.47 -11.40 -13.19
CA VAL A 72 -32.24 -11.37 -14.00
C VAL A 72 -32.57 -10.86 -15.40
N PRO A 73 -32.24 -9.60 -15.73
CA PRO A 73 -32.51 -9.05 -17.05
C PRO A 73 -31.70 -9.80 -18.12
N VAL A 74 -32.18 -9.80 -19.37
CA VAL A 74 -31.40 -10.37 -20.49
C VAL A 74 -30.29 -9.42 -20.94
N HIS A 75 -30.56 -8.11 -20.84
CA HIS A 75 -29.62 -7.04 -21.17
C HIS A 75 -29.65 -5.97 -20.08
N LEU A 76 -28.47 -5.51 -19.67
CA LEU A 76 -28.29 -4.37 -18.76
C LEU A 76 -27.74 -3.19 -19.57
N LEU A 77 -28.39 -2.03 -19.50
CA LEU A 77 -27.86 -0.80 -20.10
C LEU A 77 -26.94 -0.12 -19.08
N LEU A 78 -25.63 -0.07 -19.38
CA LEU A 78 -24.63 0.60 -18.55
C LEU A 78 -23.79 1.53 -19.42
N ASP A 79 -23.74 2.81 -19.04
CA ASP A 79 -22.99 3.85 -19.73
C ASP A 79 -23.23 3.86 -21.26
N GLY A 80 -24.50 3.71 -21.66
CA GLY A 80 -24.93 3.70 -23.06
C GLY A 80 -24.65 2.39 -23.82
N ARG A 81 -24.14 1.34 -23.16
CA ARG A 81 -23.83 0.04 -23.76
C ARG A 81 -24.71 -1.07 -23.19
N PHE A 82 -25.17 -1.98 -24.06
CA PHE A 82 -25.92 -3.17 -23.62
C PHE A 82 -24.95 -4.29 -23.24
N LEU A 83 -24.99 -4.69 -21.98
CA LEU A 83 -24.30 -5.85 -21.44
C LEU A 83 -25.24 -7.04 -21.39
N ARG A 84 -24.88 -8.14 -22.05
CA ARG A 84 -25.67 -9.36 -22.02
C ARG A 84 -25.45 -10.08 -20.68
N VAL A 85 -26.54 -10.40 -20.01
CA VAL A 85 -26.56 -11.22 -18.80
C VAL A 85 -27.14 -12.59 -19.16
N SER A 86 -26.46 -13.66 -18.73
CA SER A 86 -26.85 -15.03 -19.04
C SER A 86 -26.60 -15.97 -17.87
N SER A 87 -27.17 -17.18 -17.91
CA SER A 87 -26.94 -18.16 -16.86
C SER A 87 -25.53 -18.77 -16.92
N LEU A 88 -24.98 -19.05 -15.74
CA LEU A 88 -23.84 -19.91 -15.54
C LEU A 88 -24.33 -21.20 -14.86
N SER A 89 -24.29 -22.32 -15.57
CA SER A 89 -24.76 -23.61 -15.04
C SER A 89 -23.70 -24.24 -14.13
N ALA A 90 -24.15 -25.06 -13.17
CA ALA A 90 -23.30 -25.89 -12.31
C ALA A 90 -22.27 -25.16 -11.44
N THR A 91 -22.48 -23.86 -11.18
CA THR A 91 -21.60 -23.02 -10.34
C THR A 91 -22.46 -22.09 -9.49
N PRO A 92 -23.21 -22.63 -8.51
CA PRO A 92 -24.06 -21.83 -7.64
C PRO A 92 -23.25 -20.79 -6.87
N HIS A 93 -23.89 -19.67 -6.52
CA HIS A 93 -23.23 -18.56 -5.82
C HIS A 93 -22.01 -18.00 -6.56
N THR A 94 -22.03 -17.96 -7.89
CA THR A 94 -20.96 -17.34 -8.66
C THR A 94 -21.45 -16.36 -9.71
N ILE A 95 -20.58 -15.41 -10.03
CA ILE A 95 -20.71 -14.50 -11.16
C ILE A 95 -19.42 -14.50 -11.94
N ARG A 96 -19.52 -14.75 -13.25
CA ARG A 96 -18.41 -14.68 -14.20
C ARG A 96 -18.56 -13.46 -15.09
N MET A 97 -17.53 -12.63 -15.11
CA MET A 97 -17.43 -11.46 -15.95
C MET A 97 -16.48 -11.76 -17.10
N ILE A 98 -16.94 -11.57 -18.33
CA ILE A 98 -16.19 -11.91 -19.55
C ILE A 98 -15.78 -10.62 -20.25
N ARG A 99 -14.49 -10.53 -20.59
CA ARG A 99 -13.83 -9.46 -21.35
C ARG A 99 -13.63 -9.88 -22.82
N GLY A 100 -12.91 -9.07 -23.59
CA GLY A 100 -12.43 -9.45 -24.93
C GLY A 100 -11.60 -10.74 -24.90
N ASN A 101 -11.55 -11.46 -26.02
CA ASN A 101 -10.82 -12.74 -26.19
C ASN A 101 -11.34 -13.93 -25.33
N GLN A 102 -12.58 -13.90 -24.84
CA GLN A 102 -13.16 -14.94 -23.96
C GLN A 102 -12.45 -15.10 -22.60
N ASP A 103 -11.56 -14.17 -22.27
CA ASP A 103 -10.99 -14.07 -20.94
C ASP A 103 -12.08 -13.60 -19.96
N GLY A 104 -12.09 -14.13 -18.74
CA GLY A 104 -13.08 -13.73 -17.76
C GLY A 104 -12.81 -14.28 -16.37
N PHE A 105 -13.19 -13.51 -15.38
CA PHE A 105 -12.94 -13.76 -13.97
C PHE A 105 -14.20 -14.24 -13.26
N LEU A 106 -14.05 -15.16 -12.32
CA LEU A 106 -15.11 -15.82 -11.57
C LEU A 106 -15.08 -15.38 -10.11
N LEU A 107 -16.15 -14.74 -9.66
CA LEU A 107 -16.28 -14.27 -8.28
C LEU A 107 -17.30 -15.12 -7.52
N LEU A 108 -17.00 -15.39 -6.25
CA LEU A 108 -17.99 -15.85 -5.28
C LEU A 108 -19.02 -14.74 -5.04
N VAL A 109 -20.32 -15.08 -5.09
CA VAL A 109 -21.43 -14.21 -4.69
C VAL A 109 -21.90 -14.64 -3.30
N ILE A 110 -21.70 -13.79 -2.31
CA ILE A 110 -22.13 -14.04 -0.94
C ILE A 110 -23.57 -13.54 -0.76
N PRO A 111 -24.51 -14.39 -0.29
CA PRO A 111 -25.89 -13.94 -0.06
C PRO A 111 -25.97 -12.67 0.80
N PRO A 112 -26.81 -11.68 0.46
CA PRO A 112 -26.82 -10.37 1.12
C PRO A 112 -27.19 -10.44 2.61
N ASP A 113 -27.96 -11.46 3.00
CA ASP A 113 -28.38 -11.79 4.37
C ASP A 113 -27.29 -12.52 5.19
N THR A 114 -26.16 -12.87 4.57
CA THR A 114 -25.02 -13.47 5.28
C THR A 114 -24.50 -12.51 6.35
N THR A 115 -24.31 -13.00 7.57
CA THR A 115 -23.76 -12.18 8.66
C THR A 115 -22.38 -11.63 8.30
N ALA A 116 -22.05 -10.42 8.78
CA ALA A 116 -20.80 -9.76 8.43
C ALA A 116 -19.53 -10.59 8.71
N PRO A 117 -19.41 -11.33 9.85
CA PRO A 117 -18.23 -12.17 10.09
C PRO A 117 -18.10 -13.32 9.09
N VAL A 118 -19.21 -13.99 8.76
CA VAL A 118 -19.24 -15.10 7.79
C VAL A 118 -18.92 -14.59 6.39
N ALA A 119 -19.50 -13.45 6.01
CA ALA A 119 -19.23 -12.82 4.73
C ALA A 119 -17.75 -12.41 4.61
N ALA A 120 -17.18 -11.77 5.64
CA ALA A 120 -15.76 -11.39 5.65
C ALA A 120 -14.83 -12.60 5.52
N ALA A 121 -15.10 -13.69 6.25
CA ALA A 121 -14.32 -14.92 6.17
C ALA A 121 -14.41 -15.57 4.77
N ALA A 122 -15.61 -15.60 4.18
CA ALA A 122 -15.82 -16.12 2.84
C ALA A 122 -15.12 -15.27 1.77
N MET A 123 -15.18 -13.93 1.89
CA MET A 123 -14.48 -13.02 0.98
C MET A 123 -12.96 -13.23 1.02
N LYS A 124 -12.38 -13.33 2.22
CA LYS A 124 -10.93 -13.57 2.40
C LYS A 124 -10.50 -14.93 1.83
N THR A 125 -11.31 -15.96 2.03
CA THR A 125 -10.99 -17.32 1.56
C THR A 125 -11.07 -17.41 0.03
N ALA A 126 -12.08 -16.78 -0.58
CA ALA A 126 -12.24 -16.75 -2.04
C ALA A 126 -11.14 -15.95 -2.75
N ALA A 127 -10.60 -14.91 -2.12
CA ALA A 127 -9.54 -14.07 -2.66
C ALA A 127 -8.11 -14.54 -2.30
N ARG A 128 -7.95 -15.73 -1.70
CA ARG A 128 -6.62 -16.25 -1.36
C ARG A 128 -5.95 -16.82 -2.61
N THR A 129 -4.72 -16.38 -2.89
CA THR A 129 -3.89 -16.93 -3.97
C THR A 129 -3.79 -18.46 -3.86
N GLY A 130 -4.04 -19.16 -4.96
CA GLY A 130 -4.06 -20.63 -4.99
C GLY A 130 -5.24 -21.28 -4.25
N ASN A 131 -6.34 -20.56 -3.98
CA ASN A 131 -7.55 -21.18 -3.45
C ASN A 131 -8.10 -22.24 -4.41
N THR A 132 -8.26 -23.47 -3.93
CA THR A 132 -8.85 -24.59 -4.68
C THR A 132 -10.29 -24.90 -4.29
N LEU A 133 -10.85 -24.15 -3.33
CA LEU A 133 -12.22 -24.35 -2.85
C LEU A 133 -13.23 -23.69 -3.78
N THR A 134 -14.33 -24.40 -4.04
CA THR A 134 -15.49 -23.89 -4.76
C THR A 134 -16.31 -22.91 -3.92
N ALA A 135 -17.17 -22.13 -4.57
CA ALA A 135 -18.06 -21.17 -3.91
C ALA A 135 -18.93 -21.82 -2.81
N ASN A 136 -19.50 -22.99 -3.07
CA ASN A 136 -20.30 -23.74 -2.10
C ASN A 136 -19.47 -24.22 -0.91
N GLU A 137 -18.27 -24.75 -1.13
CA GLU A 137 -17.41 -25.21 -0.05
C GLU A 137 -16.98 -24.07 0.86
N ILE A 138 -16.70 -22.89 0.28
CA ILE A 138 -16.37 -21.69 1.06
C ILE A 138 -17.56 -21.26 1.90
N LEU A 139 -18.75 -21.13 1.30
CA LEU A 139 -19.95 -20.72 2.03
C LEU A 139 -20.33 -21.74 3.10
N LEU A 140 -20.24 -23.04 2.82
CA LEU A 140 -20.52 -24.10 3.78
C LEU A 140 -19.54 -24.08 4.94
N ARG A 141 -18.22 -24.04 4.67
CA ARG A 141 -17.19 -23.99 5.72
C ARG A 141 -17.29 -22.72 6.57
N CYS A 142 -17.59 -21.58 5.98
CA CYS A 142 -17.76 -20.34 6.73
C CYS A 142 -19.06 -20.30 7.55
N ARG A 143 -20.10 -21.06 7.16
CA ARG A 143 -21.34 -21.23 7.93
C ARG A 143 -21.22 -22.28 9.04
N GLU A 144 -20.53 -23.39 8.76
CA GLU A 144 -20.32 -24.52 9.66
C GLU A 144 -19.17 -24.30 10.63
N ALA A 145 -18.26 -23.38 10.34
CA ALA A 145 -17.28 -22.90 11.31
C ALA A 145 -18.05 -22.52 12.58
N PRO A 146 -17.88 -23.26 13.69
CA PRO A 146 -18.62 -22.96 14.89
C PRO A 146 -18.33 -21.50 15.23
N SER A 147 -19.38 -20.72 15.46
CA SER A 147 -19.29 -19.43 16.17
C SER A 147 -18.87 -19.63 17.64
N ALA A 148 -18.00 -20.61 17.92
CA ALA A 148 -17.07 -20.48 19.02
C ALA A 148 -16.23 -19.27 18.66
N ARG A 149 -16.41 -18.17 19.41
CA ARG A 149 -15.41 -17.11 19.43
C ARG A 149 -14.12 -17.76 19.90
N LEU A 150 -13.33 -18.31 18.98
CA LEU A 150 -11.90 -18.37 19.17
C LEU A 150 -11.53 -16.95 19.60
N PRO A 151 -10.81 -16.77 20.72
CA PRO A 151 -10.45 -15.45 21.16
C PRO A 151 -9.87 -14.70 19.96
N GLY A 152 -10.42 -13.51 19.71
CA GLY A 152 -9.96 -12.67 18.61
C GLY A 152 -8.45 -12.47 18.72
N PRO A 153 -7.81 -12.06 17.61
CA PRO A 153 -6.38 -11.80 17.65
C PRO A 153 -6.05 -10.86 18.82
N ARG A 154 -5.03 -11.22 19.58
CA ARG A 154 -4.67 -10.54 20.83
C ARG A 154 -3.48 -9.63 20.58
N MET A 155 -3.67 -8.34 20.88
CA MET A 155 -2.56 -7.40 20.95
C MET A 155 -1.74 -7.64 22.21
N ARG A 156 -0.42 -7.78 22.07
CA ARG A 156 0.51 -7.88 23.21
C ARG A 156 1.82 -7.14 22.91
N ARG A 157 2.62 -6.86 23.95
CA ARG A 157 3.98 -6.33 23.75
C ARG A 157 4.84 -7.34 22.99
N TYR A 158 5.74 -6.82 22.17
CA TYR A 158 6.79 -7.61 21.53
C TYR A 158 7.64 -8.33 22.58
N HIS A 159 7.97 -9.58 22.32
CA HIS A 159 8.94 -10.37 23.06
C HIS A 159 10.07 -10.84 22.12
N PRO A 160 11.31 -11.04 22.60
CA PRO A 160 12.41 -11.57 21.79
C PRO A 160 12.15 -12.84 20.96
N PHE A 161 11.16 -13.68 21.32
CA PHE A 161 10.81 -14.86 20.51
C PHE A 161 9.97 -14.52 19.28
N ASP A 162 9.38 -13.31 19.22
CA ASP A 162 8.65 -12.81 18.06
C ASP A 162 9.58 -12.32 16.95
N GLN A 163 10.89 -12.21 17.20
CA GLN A 163 11.86 -11.56 16.31
C GLN A 163 11.77 -12.08 14.88
N GLU A 164 11.79 -13.41 14.70
CA GLU A 164 11.74 -14.03 13.38
C GLU A 164 10.44 -13.72 12.64
N ALA A 165 9.30 -13.80 13.34
CA ALA A 165 8.00 -13.51 12.74
C ALA A 165 7.84 -12.02 12.39
N VAL A 166 8.33 -11.12 13.23
CA VAL A 166 8.32 -9.67 12.96
C VAL A 166 9.24 -9.32 11.80
N LEU A 167 10.43 -9.90 11.72
CA LEU A 167 11.33 -9.74 10.57
C LEU A 167 10.69 -10.26 9.27
N ALA A 168 9.97 -11.38 9.32
CA ALA A 168 9.24 -11.90 8.17
C ALA A 168 8.11 -10.95 7.72
N LEU A 169 7.38 -10.32 8.66
CA LEU A 169 6.37 -9.30 8.34
C LEU A 169 6.99 -8.07 7.69
N ILE A 170 8.15 -7.61 8.18
CA ILE A 170 8.88 -6.47 7.62
C ILE A 170 9.36 -6.81 6.20
N ASP A 171 9.94 -8.01 6.01
CA ASP A 171 10.48 -8.45 4.71
C ASP A 171 9.37 -8.67 3.67
N ALA A 172 8.17 -9.06 4.10
CA ALA A 172 7.01 -9.20 3.21
C ALA A 172 6.58 -7.86 2.58
N ASP A 173 6.81 -6.73 3.26
CA ASP A 173 6.50 -5.38 2.79
C ASP A 173 7.71 -4.70 2.10
N ARG A 174 8.82 -5.42 1.90
CA ARG A 174 10.07 -4.86 1.38
C ARG A 174 9.95 -4.42 -0.08
N LEU A 175 10.53 -3.25 -0.38
CA LEU A 175 10.59 -2.74 -1.75
C LEU A 175 11.73 -3.42 -2.55
N PRO A 176 11.54 -3.63 -3.88
CA PRO A 176 12.57 -4.15 -4.77
C PRO A 176 13.89 -3.40 -4.67
N GLY A 177 15.00 -4.12 -4.50
CA GLY A 177 16.34 -3.56 -4.36
C GLY A 177 16.76 -3.27 -2.92
N GLN A 178 15.83 -3.14 -1.96
CA GLN A 178 16.20 -3.03 -0.55
C GLN A 178 16.77 -4.35 0.00
N PRO A 179 17.76 -4.33 0.90
CA PRO A 179 18.18 -5.52 1.63
C PRO A 179 17.11 -5.93 2.65
N ALA A 180 17.10 -7.21 3.02
CA ALA A 180 16.23 -7.69 4.09
C ALA A 180 16.58 -7.00 5.42
N CYS A 181 15.56 -6.65 6.22
CA CYS A 181 15.76 -6.09 7.55
C CYS A 181 16.48 -7.13 8.43
N THR A 182 17.53 -6.70 9.10
CA THR A 182 18.34 -7.55 9.97
C THR A 182 17.85 -7.49 11.42
N ALA A 183 18.14 -8.53 12.19
CA ALA A 183 17.86 -8.55 13.64
C ALA A 183 18.52 -7.38 14.38
N SER A 184 19.68 -6.93 13.93
CA SER A 184 20.41 -5.78 14.51
C SER A 184 19.66 -4.47 14.28
N GLU A 185 19.14 -4.24 13.08
CA GLU A 185 18.34 -3.05 12.77
C GLU A 185 17.03 -3.03 13.56
N LEU A 186 16.34 -4.16 13.64
CA LEU A 186 15.15 -4.29 14.49
C LEU A 186 15.48 -4.03 15.97
N ALA A 187 16.60 -4.55 16.48
CA ALA A 187 17.04 -4.30 17.86
C ALA A 187 17.32 -2.82 18.13
N HIS A 188 17.94 -2.10 17.18
CA HIS A 188 18.15 -0.67 17.28
C HIS A 188 16.83 0.10 17.34
N ALA A 189 15.87 -0.24 16.48
CA ALA A 189 14.55 0.38 16.46
C ALA A 189 13.74 0.10 17.73
N LEU A 190 13.80 -1.13 18.25
CA LEU A 190 13.20 -1.50 19.54
C LEU A 190 13.79 -0.70 20.71
N ALA A 191 15.07 -0.34 20.62
CA ALA A 191 15.76 0.51 21.60
C ALA A 191 15.49 2.02 21.39
N GLY A 192 14.73 2.41 20.36
CA GLY A 192 14.49 3.82 20.05
C GLY A 192 15.68 4.52 19.41
N THR A 193 16.47 3.80 18.62
CA THR A 193 17.67 4.31 17.95
C THR A 193 17.68 3.90 16.48
N SER A 194 18.36 4.69 15.64
CA SER A 194 18.70 4.28 14.28
C SER A 194 20.14 4.66 14.00
N ARG A 195 20.90 3.74 13.37
CA ARG A 195 22.26 4.04 12.89
C ARG A 195 22.24 4.99 11.69
N ARG A 196 21.18 4.96 10.89
CA ARG A 196 21.06 5.67 9.61
C ARG A 196 20.35 7.00 9.75
N ASP A 197 19.39 7.08 10.68
CA ASP A 197 18.62 8.29 10.94
C ASP A 197 18.55 8.58 12.46
N PRO A 198 19.67 8.95 13.10
CA PRO A 198 19.67 9.21 14.53
C PRO A 198 18.79 10.41 14.92
N VAL A 199 18.52 11.33 13.99
CA VAL A 199 17.77 12.56 14.25
C VAL A 199 16.27 12.29 14.34
N ALA A 200 15.69 11.47 13.46
CA ALA A 200 14.25 11.15 13.53
C ALA A 200 13.84 10.45 14.84
N TRP A 201 14.79 9.76 15.48
CA TRP A 201 14.56 9.06 16.74
C TRP A 201 14.91 9.91 17.98
N ALA A 202 15.61 11.02 17.79
CA ALA A 202 15.97 11.92 18.87
C ALA A 202 14.71 12.57 19.47
N GLY A 203 14.66 12.65 20.80
CA GLY A 203 13.54 13.28 21.50
C GLY A 203 12.29 12.40 21.65
N LEU A 204 12.27 11.18 21.10
CA LEU A 204 11.19 10.22 21.32
C LEU A 204 11.27 9.56 22.71
N GLU A 205 10.11 9.34 23.32
CA GLU A 205 9.95 8.37 24.41
C GLU A 205 10.33 6.96 23.91
N PRO A 206 10.72 6.02 24.80
CA PRO A 206 11.00 4.64 24.40
C PRO A 206 9.85 4.05 23.56
N PRO A 207 10.13 3.56 22.33
CA PRO A 207 9.09 3.06 21.45
C PRO A 207 8.32 1.90 22.08
N ARG A 208 7.01 1.94 21.90
CA ARG A 208 6.12 0.84 22.25
C ARG A 208 5.92 -0.01 21.01
N THR A 209 6.56 -1.18 21.01
CA THR A 209 6.38 -2.17 19.94
C THR A 209 5.47 -3.29 20.42
N CYS A 210 4.41 -3.52 19.65
CA CYS A 210 3.38 -4.49 19.93
C CYS A 210 3.17 -5.41 18.72
N VAL A 211 2.76 -6.64 19.00
CA VAL A 211 2.41 -7.65 18.01
C VAL A 211 0.94 -8.05 18.18
N LEU A 212 0.27 -8.25 17.06
CA LEU A 212 -1.04 -8.86 17.00
C LEU A 212 -0.83 -10.35 16.74
N ALA A 213 -1.23 -11.18 17.70
CA ALA A 213 -1.11 -12.63 17.59
C ALA A 213 -2.48 -13.27 17.38
N ASP A 214 -2.57 -14.29 16.51
CA ASP A 214 -3.79 -15.07 16.34
C ASP A 214 -4.07 -15.97 17.56
N HIS A 215 -5.13 -16.77 17.49
CA HIS A 215 -5.51 -17.69 18.57
C HIS A 215 -4.51 -18.85 18.81
N HIS A 216 -3.56 -19.06 17.90
CA HIS A 216 -2.43 -19.99 18.07
C HIS A 216 -1.15 -19.28 18.56
N ASP A 217 -1.27 -18.03 18.99
CA ASP A 217 -0.14 -17.14 19.37
C ASP A 217 0.85 -16.89 18.23
N ARG A 218 0.44 -17.08 16.97
CA ARG A 218 1.25 -16.73 15.80
C ARG A 218 1.13 -15.24 15.52
N VAL A 219 2.26 -14.57 15.36
CA VAL A 219 2.29 -13.13 15.03
C VAL A 219 1.79 -12.94 13.60
N ILE A 220 0.70 -12.18 13.46
CA ILE A 220 0.07 -11.86 12.17
C ILE A 220 0.21 -10.38 11.79
N GLY A 221 0.62 -9.53 12.75
CA GLY A 221 0.90 -8.12 12.52
C GLY A 221 1.77 -7.52 13.62
N ALA A 222 2.44 -6.40 13.32
CA ALA A 222 3.29 -5.68 14.25
C ALA A 222 3.17 -4.17 14.04
N VAL A 223 3.26 -3.40 15.13
CA VAL A 223 3.23 -1.94 15.10
C VAL A 223 4.19 -1.38 16.14
N SER A 224 4.86 -0.29 15.79
CA SER A 224 5.67 0.48 16.72
C SER A 224 5.26 1.94 16.70
N TYR A 225 5.10 2.50 17.89
CA TYR A 225 4.73 3.89 18.06
C TYR A 225 5.42 4.50 19.28
N ALA A 226 5.67 5.80 19.22
CA ALA A 226 6.30 6.56 20.28
C ALA A 226 5.68 7.96 20.34
N ALA A 227 5.75 8.60 21.50
CA ALA A 227 5.41 9.99 21.62
C ALA A 227 6.68 10.83 21.81
N HIS A 228 6.62 12.11 21.43
CA HIS A 228 7.75 13.01 21.70
C HIS A 228 7.77 13.44 23.19
N ARG A 229 8.97 13.51 23.76
CA ARG A 229 9.20 13.76 25.21
C ARG A 229 8.76 15.14 25.69
N ASP A 230 8.73 16.13 24.80
CA ASP A 230 8.36 17.51 25.11
C ASP A 230 6.84 17.77 25.06
N GLY A 231 6.02 16.73 24.90
CA GLY A 231 4.57 16.89 24.72
C GLY A 231 4.15 17.06 23.25
N GLY A 232 5.09 17.02 22.31
CA GLY A 232 4.89 17.11 20.88
C GLY A 232 4.10 15.92 20.26
N PRO A 233 4.10 15.81 18.91
CA PRO A 233 3.24 14.89 18.21
C PRO A 233 3.52 13.42 18.57
N GLY A 234 2.46 12.61 18.55
CA GLY A 234 2.57 11.16 18.55
C GLY A 234 3.08 10.67 17.20
N GLN A 235 3.77 9.53 17.18
CA GLN A 235 4.35 8.97 15.97
C GLN A 235 4.07 7.47 15.91
N ILE A 236 3.41 7.03 14.84
CA ILE A 236 3.42 5.64 14.40
C ILE A 236 4.68 5.49 13.54
N LEU A 237 5.69 4.83 14.10
CA LEU A 237 7.01 4.72 13.49
C LEU A 237 6.94 3.82 12.25
N TRP A 238 6.37 2.62 12.42
CA TRP A 238 6.16 1.61 11.38
C TRP A 238 5.03 0.65 11.77
N LEU A 239 4.44 0.01 10.78
CA LEU A 239 3.34 -0.95 10.94
C LEU A 239 3.38 -1.96 9.80
N HIS A 240 3.26 -3.25 10.12
CA HIS A 240 3.24 -4.35 9.16
C HIS A 240 2.07 -5.29 9.48
N GLY A 241 1.11 -5.38 8.56
CA GLY A 241 -0.14 -6.14 8.75
C GLY A 241 -0.52 -7.02 7.55
N GLN A 242 0.43 -7.26 6.64
CA GLN A 242 0.26 -8.07 5.41
C GLN A 242 -0.93 -7.62 4.53
N GLU A 243 -1.30 -6.35 4.60
CA GLU A 243 -2.47 -5.79 3.93
C GLU A 243 -3.80 -6.52 4.24
N ILE A 244 -3.90 -7.14 5.43
CA ILE A 244 -5.14 -7.76 5.91
C ILE A 244 -5.97 -6.67 6.61
N PRO A 245 -7.17 -6.28 6.11
CA PRO A 245 -7.91 -5.12 6.60
C PRO A 245 -8.11 -5.08 8.12
N ASP A 246 -8.61 -6.18 8.70
CA ASP A 246 -8.88 -6.23 10.15
C ASP A 246 -7.60 -6.14 10.99
N VAL A 247 -6.50 -6.75 10.52
CA VAL A 247 -5.20 -6.70 11.22
C VAL A 247 -4.66 -5.27 11.21
N VAL A 248 -4.70 -4.61 10.04
CA VAL A 248 -4.24 -3.23 9.89
C VAL A 248 -5.12 -2.28 10.70
N ASP A 249 -6.44 -2.46 10.68
CA ASP A 249 -7.39 -1.69 11.51
C ASP A 249 -7.05 -1.84 13.00
N ASP A 250 -6.86 -3.07 13.49
CA ASP A 250 -6.52 -3.33 14.90
C ASP A 250 -5.18 -2.71 15.30
N LEU A 251 -4.16 -2.77 14.42
CA LEU A 251 -2.85 -2.18 14.66
C LEU A 251 -2.91 -0.65 14.71
N VAL A 252 -3.60 -0.01 13.76
CA VAL A 252 -3.76 1.45 13.72
C VAL A 252 -4.59 1.94 14.91
N ALA A 253 -5.70 1.27 15.22
CA ALA A 253 -6.54 1.60 16.37
C ALA A 253 -5.77 1.48 17.69
N HIS A 254 -4.97 0.42 17.85
CA HIS A 254 -4.14 0.23 19.04
C HIS A 254 -3.09 1.33 19.19
N ALA A 255 -2.40 1.71 18.11
CA ALA A 255 -1.41 2.78 18.15
C ALA A 255 -2.05 4.13 18.50
N LEU A 256 -3.20 4.46 17.93
CA LEU A 256 -3.94 5.69 18.25
C LEU A 256 -4.41 5.71 19.71
N GLN A 257 -4.86 4.58 20.26
CA GLN A 257 -5.19 4.46 21.69
C GLN A 257 -3.95 4.68 22.57
N GLY A 258 -2.80 4.11 22.19
CA GLY A 258 -1.54 4.30 22.90
C GLY A 258 -0.99 5.73 22.84
N LEU A 259 -1.38 6.49 21.81
CA LEU A 259 -1.05 7.90 21.60
C LEU A 259 -2.20 8.84 22.02
N ALA A 260 -3.20 8.32 22.74
CA ALA A 260 -4.30 9.13 23.25
C ALA A 260 -3.77 10.28 24.12
N GLY A 261 -4.24 11.50 23.85
CA GLY A 261 -3.77 12.72 24.51
C GLY A 261 -2.77 13.54 23.69
N ARG A 262 -2.31 13.06 22.53
CA ARG A 262 -1.53 13.85 21.58
C ARG A 262 -2.46 14.58 20.60
N THR A 263 -2.14 15.83 20.31
CA THR A 263 -2.95 16.71 19.43
C THR A 263 -2.76 16.39 17.95
N VAL A 264 -1.59 15.87 17.58
CA VAL A 264 -1.23 15.47 16.23
C VAL A 264 -0.55 14.12 16.28
N VAL A 265 -0.90 13.24 15.34
CA VAL A 265 -0.21 11.96 15.13
C VAL A 265 0.35 11.91 13.72
N HIS A 266 1.64 11.64 13.60
CA HIS A 266 2.28 11.30 12.33
C HIS A 266 2.38 9.79 12.18
N ALA A 267 2.32 9.28 10.95
CA ALA A 267 2.50 7.86 10.68
C ALA A 267 3.52 7.61 9.57
N PHE A 268 4.24 6.49 9.70
CA PHE A 268 5.38 6.09 8.88
C PHE A 268 6.53 7.07 8.99
N THR A 269 6.91 7.43 10.22
CA THR A 269 7.97 8.40 10.51
C THR A 269 9.34 7.78 10.74
N ALA A 270 9.47 6.45 10.66
CA ALA A 270 10.77 5.78 10.74
C ALA A 270 10.91 4.66 9.69
N SER A 271 12.12 4.53 9.15
CA SER A 271 12.55 3.36 8.39
C SER A 271 13.31 2.39 9.29
N LEU A 272 13.02 1.09 9.16
CA LEU A 272 13.72 0.00 9.86
C LEU A 272 14.96 -0.52 9.13
N GLY A 273 15.26 0.02 7.95
CA GLY A 273 16.41 -0.40 7.12
C GLY A 273 16.90 0.74 6.25
N LEU A 274 17.35 0.44 5.03
CA LEU A 274 17.76 1.47 4.06
C LEU A 274 16.54 2.11 3.43
N GLY A 275 16.32 3.40 3.69
CA GLY A 275 15.35 4.18 2.93
C GLY A 275 14.64 5.28 3.69
N LEU A 276 13.63 5.81 3.01
CA LEU A 276 12.83 6.92 3.49
C LEU A 276 11.72 6.46 4.44
N ALA A 277 11.50 7.19 5.52
CA ALA A 277 10.35 7.04 6.40
C ALA A 277 9.04 7.44 5.67
N ALA A 278 8.40 6.48 5.02
CA ALA A 278 7.13 6.65 4.33
C ALA A 278 6.48 5.30 4.00
N LEU A 279 5.16 5.28 3.80
CA LEU A 279 4.41 4.08 3.38
C LEU A 279 4.47 3.93 1.85
N PRO A 280 4.85 2.77 1.30
CA PRO A 280 4.69 2.46 -0.12
C PRO A 280 3.20 2.25 -0.48
N ALA A 281 2.51 3.34 -0.86
CA ALA A 281 1.06 3.42 -0.94
C ALA A 281 0.45 2.56 -2.06
N GLY A 282 1.17 2.35 -3.16
CA GLY A 282 0.74 1.50 -4.28
C GLY A 282 0.77 0.02 -3.93
N ARG A 283 1.82 -0.44 -3.21
CA ARG A 283 1.92 -1.82 -2.72
C ARG A 283 1.17 -2.08 -1.42
N ARG A 284 0.82 -1.01 -0.68
CA ARG A 284 0.10 -1.09 0.58
C ARG A 284 -1.26 -0.35 0.61
N PRO A 285 -2.17 -0.68 -0.33
CA PRO A 285 -3.43 0.06 -0.52
C PRO A 285 -4.46 -0.15 0.58
N VAL A 286 -4.41 -1.25 1.33
CA VAL A 286 -5.26 -1.48 2.51
C VAL A 286 -4.77 -0.60 3.66
N THR A 287 -3.46 -0.57 3.90
CA THR A 287 -2.88 0.32 4.91
C THR A 287 -3.20 1.79 4.63
N THR A 288 -3.06 2.25 3.38
CA THR A 288 -3.46 3.60 2.98
C THR A 288 -4.92 3.90 3.32
N LYS A 289 -5.85 3.03 2.90
CA LYS A 289 -7.29 3.24 3.15
C LYS A 289 -7.65 3.23 4.62
N VAL A 290 -6.99 2.39 5.42
CA VAL A 290 -7.22 2.34 6.87
C VAL A 290 -6.75 3.63 7.53
N LEU A 291 -5.57 4.16 7.17
CA LEU A 291 -5.09 5.45 7.65
C LEU A 291 -6.04 6.59 7.27
N GLU A 292 -6.47 6.66 6.01
CA GLU A 292 -7.41 7.67 5.52
C GLU A 292 -8.74 7.64 6.29
N ARG A 293 -9.31 6.44 6.49
CA ARG A 293 -10.51 6.22 7.31
C ARG A 293 -10.31 6.62 8.77
N ALA A 294 -9.12 6.40 9.31
CA ALA A 294 -8.76 6.81 10.65
C ALA A 294 -8.55 8.33 10.77
N GLY A 295 -8.57 9.08 9.66
CA GLY A 295 -8.48 10.54 9.63
C GLY A 295 -7.08 11.07 9.27
N PHE A 296 -6.15 10.20 8.91
CA PHE A 296 -4.85 10.61 8.38
C PHE A 296 -4.98 11.17 6.97
N ARG A 297 -4.09 12.10 6.64
CA ARG A 297 -3.92 12.68 5.30
C ARG A 297 -2.46 12.55 4.89
N GLY A 298 -2.22 12.32 3.61
CA GLY A 298 -0.88 12.38 3.04
C GLY A 298 -0.29 13.78 3.29
N ARG A 299 0.95 13.81 3.80
CA ARG A 299 1.68 15.04 4.14
C ARG A 299 2.76 15.28 3.09
N ASP A 300 3.70 14.35 3.00
CA ASP A 300 4.82 14.41 2.07
C ASP A 300 4.77 13.17 1.17
N SER A 301 5.28 13.30 -0.06
CA SER A 301 5.24 12.20 -1.01
C SER A 301 6.44 12.15 -1.95
N TRP A 302 6.89 10.93 -2.24
CA TRP A 302 8.07 10.65 -3.05
C TRP A 302 7.81 9.49 -4.00
N ARG A 303 8.51 9.45 -5.12
CA ARG A 303 8.57 8.29 -6.01
C ARG A 303 9.77 7.43 -5.66
N TYR A 304 9.55 6.13 -5.56
CA TYR A 304 10.60 5.14 -5.42
C TYR A 304 10.96 4.60 -6.80
N LEU A 305 12.16 4.94 -7.26
CA LEU A 305 12.70 4.42 -8.50
C LEU A 305 13.71 3.33 -8.23
N HIS A 306 13.72 2.29 -9.06
CA HIS A 306 14.61 1.15 -8.98
C HIS A 306 15.23 0.84 -10.32
N ARG A 307 16.51 0.47 -10.31
CA ARG A 307 17.19 -0.17 -11.43
C ARG A 307 18.23 -1.17 -10.93
N ARG A 308 18.54 -2.15 -11.77
CA ARG A 308 19.78 -2.92 -11.66
C ARG A 308 20.93 -2.14 -12.27
N VAL A 309 22.05 -2.05 -11.56
CA VAL A 309 23.26 -1.38 -12.06
C VAL A 309 23.80 -2.18 -13.23
N PRO A 310 24.00 -1.58 -14.42
CA PRO A 310 24.65 -2.27 -15.53
C PRO A 310 26.10 -2.61 -15.17
N PRO A 311 26.60 -3.82 -15.48
CA PRO A 311 27.98 -4.22 -15.18
C PRO A 311 29.05 -3.39 -15.93
N GLU A 312 28.64 -2.57 -16.91
CA GLU A 312 29.51 -1.73 -17.75
C GLU A 312 29.51 -0.25 -17.34
N ALA A 313 29.38 0.06 -16.04
CA ALA A 313 29.55 1.44 -15.57
C ALA A 313 30.92 1.98 -16.03
N ALA A 314 30.93 3.19 -16.59
CA ALA A 314 32.11 3.75 -17.25
C ALA A 314 33.31 3.85 -16.29
N ALA A 315 34.47 3.34 -16.69
CA ALA A 315 35.67 3.27 -15.86
C ALA A 315 36.34 4.63 -15.59
N THR A 316 35.94 5.69 -16.30
CA THR A 316 36.55 7.02 -16.24
C THR A 316 35.52 8.06 -15.87
N GLY A 317 35.90 9.01 -15.01
CA GLY A 317 35.04 10.12 -14.59
C GLY A 317 34.59 11.02 -15.74
N ARG A 318 33.49 11.74 -15.53
CA ARG A 318 32.90 12.66 -16.52
C ARG A 318 33.56 14.05 -16.46
N PRO A 319 34.02 14.62 -17.61
CA PRO A 319 34.52 15.98 -17.63
C PRO A 319 33.40 16.97 -17.27
N GLY A 320 33.69 17.97 -16.44
CA GLY A 320 32.68 18.94 -15.98
C GLY A 320 31.83 18.46 -14.80
N VAL A 321 32.18 17.34 -14.16
CA VAL A 321 31.53 16.82 -12.94
C VAL A 321 32.55 16.72 -11.80
N GLU A 322 32.26 17.38 -10.68
CA GLU A 322 33.03 17.34 -9.45
C GLU A 322 32.41 16.34 -8.45
N VAL A 323 33.24 15.49 -7.85
CA VAL A 323 32.83 14.55 -6.80
C VAL A 323 33.46 14.95 -5.47
N VAL A 324 32.62 15.27 -4.49
CA VAL A 324 33.00 15.72 -3.14
C VAL A 324 32.49 14.73 -2.11
N ARG A 325 33.18 14.55 -0.97
CA ARG A 325 32.66 13.74 0.14
C ARG A 325 31.45 14.42 0.79
N SER A 326 30.35 13.67 0.94
CA SER A 326 29.19 14.09 1.72
C SER A 326 29.25 13.52 3.13
N GLN A 327 28.81 14.31 4.12
CA GLN A 327 28.66 13.86 5.52
C GLN A 327 27.21 13.55 5.89
N ALA A 328 26.23 14.02 5.11
CA ALA A 328 24.81 13.89 5.42
C ALA A 328 23.97 13.75 4.12
N PRO A 329 23.63 12.52 3.70
CA PRO A 329 24.12 11.26 4.24
C PRO A 329 25.61 11.01 3.91
N PRO A 330 26.31 10.18 4.70
CA PRO A 330 27.68 9.77 4.37
C PRO A 330 27.77 9.16 2.98
N GLY A 331 28.68 9.67 2.15
CA GLY A 331 28.84 9.21 0.77
C GLY A 331 29.53 10.25 -0.12
N TRP A 332 28.97 10.51 -1.29
CA TRP A 332 29.51 11.41 -2.29
C TRP A 332 28.45 12.38 -2.81
N TRP A 333 28.78 13.67 -2.80
CA TRP A 333 28.05 14.72 -3.49
C TRP A 333 28.66 14.89 -4.88
N VAL A 334 27.86 14.66 -5.91
CA VAL A 334 28.24 14.74 -7.32
C VAL A 334 27.54 15.95 -7.92
N LYS A 335 28.30 16.91 -8.43
CA LYS A 335 27.77 18.21 -8.90
C LYS A 335 28.51 18.67 -10.16
N ALA A 336 27.91 19.59 -10.90
CA ALA A 336 28.58 20.23 -12.03
C ALA A 336 29.79 21.08 -11.57
N GLU A 337 30.84 21.12 -12.38
CA GLU A 337 32.00 22.01 -12.18
C GLU A 337 31.64 23.48 -12.47
N GLY A 338 32.15 24.40 -11.64
CA GLY A 338 31.86 25.84 -11.73
C GLY A 338 30.70 26.27 -10.83
N ASP A 339 30.78 27.50 -10.33
CA ASP A 339 30.15 28.02 -9.09
C ASP A 339 28.61 28.21 -9.13
N GLY A 340 27.88 27.30 -9.78
CA GLY A 340 26.44 27.43 -10.02
C GLY A 340 25.54 26.32 -9.48
N CYS A 341 26.05 25.14 -9.08
CA CYS A 341 25.22 23.97 -8.75
C CYS A 341 24.04 23.78 -9.74
N SER A 342 24.35 23.85 -11.04
CA SER A 342 23.35 23.77 -12.12
C SER A 342 22.62 22.43 -12.13
N ALA A 343 23.26 21.36 -11.65
CA ALA A 343 22.63 20.13 -11.22
C ALA A 343 23.50 19.38 -10.20
N GLU A 344 22.85 18.68 -9.27
CA GLU A 344 23.51 17.91 -8.21
C GLU A 344 22.78 16.60 -7.88
N LEU A 345 23.56 15.63 -7.41
CA LEU A 345 23.07 14.43 -6.74
C LEU A 345 23.93 14.01 -5.56
N VAL A 346 23.36 13.26 -4.62
CA VAL A 346 24.10 12.68 -3.49
C VAL A 346 23.98 11.16 -3.54
N VAL A 347 25.10 10.47 -3.69
CA VAL A 347 25.17 9.01 -3.57
C VAL A 347 25.53 8.67 -2.13
N GLU A 348 24.67 7.93 -1.44
CA GLU A 348 24.99 7.40 -0.11
C GLU A 348 25.96 6.21 -0.23
N GLU A 349 26.82 6.07 0.77
CA GLU A 349 27.73 4.94 0.88
C GLU A 349 26.94 3.62 0.87
N PRO A 350 27.27 2.69 -0.05
CA PRO A 350 26.48 1.48 -0.22
C PRO A 350 26.46 0.61 1.02
N ALA A 351 25.29 0.02 1.29
CA ALA A 351 25.12 -0.94 2.36
C ALA A 351 24.31 -2.13 1.86
N GLY A 352 24.71 -3.35 2.24
CA GLY A 352 23.98 -4.56 1.84
C GLY A 352 23.88 -4.79 0.33
N GLY A 353 24.82 -4.24 -0.47
CA GLY A 353 24.81 -4.35 -1.93
C GLY A 353 23.87 -3.38 -2.66
N LEU A 354 23.23 -2.46 -1.94
CA LEU A 354 22.36 -1.42 -2.47
C LEU A 354 23.06 -0.06 -2.52
N GLY A 355 22.98 0.60 -3.67
CA GLY A 355 23.30 2.00 -3.86
C GLY A 355 22.06 2.86 -3.70
N VAL A 356 22.15 3.94 -2.93
CA VAL A 356 21.05 4.90 -2.79
C VAL A 356 21.47 6.24 -3.36
N VAL A 357 20.71 6.73 -4.33
CA VAL A 357 20.85 8.09 -4.86
C VAL A 357 19.79 8.97 -4.20
N TRP A 358 20.27 9.95 -3.47
CA TRP A 358 19.52 11.00 -2.81
C TRP A 358 19.61 12.31 -3.60
N TRP A 359 18.59 13.15 -3.43
CA TRP A 359 18.56 14.55 -3.86
C TRP A 359 19.04 14.73 -5.31
N PHE A 360 18.20 14.48 -6.31
CA PHE A 360 18.53 14.80 -7.69
C PHE A 360 17.79 16.06 -8.11
N GLY A 361 18.52 17.09 -8.55
CA GLY A 361 17.88 18.32 -9.01
C GLY A 361 18.80 19.19 -9.85
N ALA A 362 18.23 19.77 -10.91
CA ALA A 362 18.83 20.87 -11.64
C ALA A 362 18.44 22.22 -11.01
N GLY A 363 19.40 23.14 -10.90
CA GLY A 363 19.16 24.53 -10.53
C GLY A 363 18.15 25.18 -11.47
N ALA A 364 17.26 26.02 -10.91
CA ALA A 364 16.15 26.61 -11.64
C ALA A 364 16.63 27.36 -12.90
N GLY A 365 16.24 26.87 -14.09
CA GLY A 365 16.56 27.47 -15.39
C GLY A 365 17.82 26.93 -16.09
N GLN A 366 18.47 25.89 -15.56
CA GLN A 366 19.69 25.28 -16.13
C GLN A 366 19.59 23.74 -16.29
N ALA A 367 18.38 23.21 -16.45
CA ALA A 367 18.19 21.77 -16.72
C ALA A 367 18.76 21.41 -18.10
N ASP A 368 19.97 20.84 -18.10
CA ASP A 368 20.61 20.23 -19.26
C ASP A 368 20.55 18.71 -19.11
N GLU A 369 19.73 18.06 -19.93
CA GLU A 369 19.57 16.59 -19.95
C GLU A 369 20.91 15.86 -20.17
N THR A 370 21.90 16.51 -20.79
CA THR A 370 23.24 15.94 -20.98
C THR A 370 24.01 15.90 -19.68
N LEU A 371 24.03 17.02 -18.96
CA LEU A 371 24.64 17.14 -17.64
C LEU A 371 23.99 16.18 -16.63
N GLU A 372 22.65 16.13 -16.61
CA GLU A 372 21.88 15.20 -15.78
C GLU A 372 22.25 13.72 -16.03
N ARG A 373 22.42 13.34 -17.29
CA ARG A 373 22.89 11.99 -17.66
C ARG A 373 24.32 11.74 -17.23
N ASP A 374 25.20 12.73 -17.32
CA ASP A 374 26.59 12.60 -16.93
C ASP A 374 26.75 12.51 -15.40
N LEU A 375 25.95 13.23 -14.62
CA LEU A 375 25.86 13.06 -13.17
C LEU A 375 25.42 11.64 -12.81
N LEU A 376 24.36 11.11 -13.44
CA LEU A 376 23.89 9.74 -13.21
C LEU A 376 24.95 8.69 -13.57
N ARG A 377 25.70 8.89 -14.65
CA ARG A 377 26.81 8.00 -15.04
C ARG A 377 27.97 8.06 -14.06
N GLU A 378 28.25 9.23 -13.48
CA GLU A 378 29.27 9.37 -12.45
C GLU A 378 28.84 8.67 -11.15
N ALA A 379 27.55 8.78 -10.79
CA ALA A 379 26.97 8.00 -9.70
C ALA A 379 27.10 6.49 -9.95
N ASP A 380 26.80 6.02 -11.17
CA ASP A 380 26.95 4.61 -11.55
C ASP A 380 28.39 4.12 -11.43
N ARG A 381 29.37 4.93 -11.84
CA ARG A 381 30.79 4.60 -11.66
C ARG A 381 31.13 4.41 -10.18
N LEU A 382 30.73 5.37 -9.33
CA LEU A 382 30.97 5.29 -7.89
C LEU A 382 30.32 4.05 -7.27
N LEU A 383 29.08 3.74 -7.65
CA LEU A 383 28.37 2.56 -7.14
C LEU A 383 29.00 1.24 -7.64
N ALA A 384 29.41 1.18 -8.90
CA ALA A 384 30.06 0.01 -9.48
C ALA A 384 31.43 -0.29 -8.85
N GLU A 385 32.22 0.75 -8.52
CA GLU A 385 33.48 0.60 -7.77
C GLU A 385 33.29 -0.06 -6.39
N HIS A 386 32.09 0.05 -5.83
CA HIS A 386 31.72 -0.56 -4.55
C HIS A 386 30.95 -1.88 -4.72
N GLY A 387 30.91 -2.44 -5.94
CA GLY A 387 30.30 -3.73 -6.23
C GLY A 387 28.77 -3.75 -6.09
N VAL A 388 28.13 -2.59 -6.22
CA VAL A 388 26.68 -2.45 -6.11
C VAL A 388 26.00 -3.00 -7.37
N GLY A 389 25.05 -3.92 -7.18
CA GLY A 389 24.24 -4.49 -8.27
C GLY A 389 22.85 -3.87 -8.42
N GLU A 390 22.39 -3.15 -7.39
CA GLU A 390 21.03 -2.61 -7.31
C GLU A 390 21.10 -1.14 -6.89
N THR A 391 20.40 -0.24 -7.59
CA THR A 391 20.31 1.19 -7.25
C THR A 391 18.87 1.61 -7.07
N VAL A 392 18.64 2.38 -6.01
CA VAL A 392 17.34 2.99 -5.73
C VAL A 392 17.48 4.49 -5.62
N MET A 393 16.42 5.21 -5.97
CA MET A 393 16.39 6.67 -5.91
C MET A 393 15.03 7.15 -5.38
N TYR A 394 15.07 8.17 -4.53
CA TYR A 394 13.89 8.84 -3.99
C TYR A 394 13.74 10.20 -4.65
N VAL A 395 12.62 10.43 -5.34
CA VAL A 395 12.34 11.70 -6.03
C VAL A 395 11.11 12.36 -5.41
N ALA A 396 11.25 13.59 -4.92
CA ALA A 396 10.11 14.32 -4.36
C ALA A 396 9.17 14.82 -5.49
N GLY A 397 7.86 14.68 -5.34
CA GLY A 397 6.88 15.36 -6.19
C GLY A 397 6.64 14.78 -7.61
N THR A 398 6.83 15.62 -8.65
CA THR A 398 6.37 15.57 -10.06
C THR A 398 6.57 14.24 -10.82
N PRO A 399 5.94 14.02 -12.00
CA PRO A 399 6.15 12.80 -12.79
C PRO A 399 7.62 12.59 -13.17
N ILE A 400 7.99 11.32 -13.37
CA ILE A 400 9.32 10.89 -13.81
C ILE A 400 9.77 11.71 -15.02
N THR A 401 10.99 12.25 -14.97
CA THR A 401 11.59 12.90 -16.14
C THR A 401 12.06 11.83 -17.13
N PRO A 402 11.96 12.08 -18.46
CA PRO A 402 12.47 11.14 -19.48
C PRO A 402 13.93 10.71 -19.27
N VAL A 403 14.72 11.55 -18.59
CA VAL A 403 16.12 11.28 -18.23
C VAL A 403 16.25 10.05 -17.33
N PHE A 404 15.36 9.84 -16.35
CA PHE A 404 15.42 8.69 -15.46
C PHE A 404 15.05 7.39 -16.18
N GLU A 405 14.02 7.43 -17.03
CA GLU A 405 13.64 6.29 -17.87
C GLU A 405 14.77 5.91 -18.83
N ALA A 406 15.40 6.91 -19.48
CA ALA A 406 16.56 6.71 -20.35
C ALA A 406 17.78 6.15 -19.59
N ALA A 407 17.90 6.46 -18.30
CA ALA A 407 18.91 5.91 -17.39
C ALA A 407 18.54 4.51 -16.84
N GLY A 408 17.42 3.93 -17.28
CA GLY A 408 16.98 2.58 -16.92
C GLY A 408 16.26 2.48 -15.58
N PHE A 409 15.89 3.58 -14.96
CA PHE A 409 15.07 3.57 -13.76
C PHE A 409 13.61 3.26 -14.09
N THR A 410 12.99 2.45 -13.24
CA THR A 410 11.56 2.17 -13.26
C THR A 410 10.94 2.66 -11.96
N GLU A 411 9.79 3.34 -12.04
CA GLU A 411 9.02 3.66 -10.84
C GLU A 411 8.34 2.41 -10.31
N VAL A 412 8.60 2.12 -9.04
CA VAL A 412 8.07 0.93 -8.37
C VAL A 412 6.89 1.26 -7.49
N ASP A 413 6.95 2.41 -6.81
CA ASP A 413 5.91 2.83 -5.87
C ASP A 413 5.95 4.33 -5.58
N HIS A 414 4.84 4.82 -5.01
CA HIS A 414 4.69 6.15 -4.43
C HIS A 414 4.72 6.04 -2.91
N LEU A 415 5.71 6.66 -2.29
CA LEU A 415 5.90 6.68 -0.85
C LEU A 415 5.21 7.89 -0.25
N VAL A 416 4.39 7.69 0.78
CA VAL A 416 3.60 8.75 1.42
C VAL A 416 3.81 8.73 2.93
N SER A 417 4.14 9.88 3.52
CA SER A 417 4.05 10.10 4.97
C SER A 417 2.66 10.62 5.34
N TYR A 418 2.16 10.28 6.52
CA TYR A 418 0.79 10.62 6.91
C TYR A 418 0.75 11.49 8.18
N VAL A 419 -0.26 12.37 8.25
CA VAL A 419 -0.57 13.17 9.43
C VAL A 419 -2.06 13.16 9.73
N GLN A 420 -2.39 12.97 11.01
CA GLN A 420 -3.74 13.11 11.54
C GLN A 420 -3.75 14.22 12.59
N PRO A 421 -4.44 15.35 12.33
CA PRO A 421 -4.83 16.25 13.41
C PRO A 421 -5.94 15.56 14.20
N VAL A 422 -5.73 15.34 15.50
CA VAL A 422 -6.82 14.85 16.36
C VAL A 422 -7.74 16.04 16.58
N MET A 423 -8.92 16.04 15.96
CA MET A 423 -9.94 17.04 16.27
C MET A 423 -10.20 16.98 17.77
N SER A 424 -9.85 18.05 18.49
CA SER A 424 -10.41 18.31 19.80
C SER A 424 -11.91 18.11 19.68
N ALA A 425 -12.51 17.31 20.57
CA ALA A 425 -13.95 17.34 20.77
C ALA A 425 -14.35 18.82 20.83
N ALA A 426 -15.27 19.21 19.94
CA ALA A 426 -15.76 20.56 19.88
C ALA A 426 -16.21 20.95 21.29
N ASP A 427 -15.57 21.98 21.85
CA ASP A 427 -16.01 22.58 23.09
C ASP A 427 -17.43 23.14 22.87
N PRO A 428 -18.48 22.60 23.52
CA PRO A 428 -19.85 23.09 23.30
C PRO A 428 -20.05 24.52 23.80
N LEU A 429 -19.06 25.11 24.47
CA LEU A 429 -19.15 26.46 25.05
C LEU A 429 -18.79 27.61 24.10
N ALA A 430 -18.30 27.35 22.89
CA ALA A 430 -18.04 28.42 21.92
C ALA A 430 -19.28 28.86 21.11
N ALA A 431 -20.45 28.21 21.28
CA ALA A 431 -21.69 28.57 20.60
C ALA A 431 -22.55 29.63 21.34
N ALA A 432 -22.09 30.15 22.48
CA ALA A 432 -22.82 31.15 23.26
C ALA A 432 -21.93 32.35 23.60
N GLY A 433 -21.54 33.14 22.61
CA GLY A 433 -20.63 34.25 22.89
C GLY A 433 -20.35 35.25 21.78
N ARG A 434 -21.27 35.48 20.84
CA ARG A 434 -21.32 36.73 20.07
C ARG A 434 -22.78 37.09 19.82
N ALA A 435 -23.28 37.93 20.72
CA ALA A 435 -24.48 38.75 20.54
C ALA A 435 -24.27 39.78 19.42
#